data_AF-A0A9W8CNE1-F1
#
_entry.id   AF-A0A9W8CNE1-F1
#
_cell.length_a   1.000
_cell.length_b   1.000
_cell.length_c   1.000
_cell.angle_alpha   90.00
_cell.angle_beta   90.00
_cell.angle_gamma   90.00
#
_symmetry.space_group_name_H-M   'P 1'
#
loop_
_entity.id
_entity.type
_entity.pdbx_description
1 polymer ?
#
loop_
_entity_poly.entity_id
_entity_poly.type
_entity_poly.pdbx_seq_one_letter_code
_entity_poly.pdbx_strand_id
1 'polypeptide(L)'
;LAVWGLTADDIGLASFHGTSTAANDKNESDVLNTKLKHIGRTPGHVLPVVCQKWLTGHSKGAAAGYMLNGILQSMRTGLIPGNRNADNIDADFREYEYLLYLSKSVQTPGIKAALLTSFGFGQVGGELLIVHPDYLFAAAGTNAIDAYNIKLKDRDVKSYRYWQNTLVGNHPFIQVKDHPPYTIEQEKQVLLDPLARAHYDAKTKHLNCRKDATTKSDIVKVYNLGEDVDITCQVKGQLVSGTSVWDMTPDGCYVLDYYLQTGYSGIFKTLCSDLTDSASASQSPGSSSENGSSASSRSSGSSTASSPSNSSNDDDGLDGASDEDSSDIASEDEEGPLLSGDKSSGEHSGHTNSDLSDNISDDASDDESLSSGATGRAYKSAVGAVLAAVGVSCLIPVF
;
A
#
# COMPACT_ATOMS: atom_id res chain seq x y z
N LEU A 1 19.59 6.47 -10.88
CA LEU A 1 19.09 6.86 -12.23
C LEU A 1 19.77 6.04 -13.32
N ALA A 2 21.07 6.19 -13.57
CA ALA A 2 21.79 5.54 -14.68
C ALA A 2 21.62 4.01 -14.78
N VAL A 3 21.57 3.28 -13.65
CA VAL A 3 21.31 1.82 -13.61
C VAL A 3 20.03 1.43 -14.37
N TRP A 4 19.03 2.32 -14.40
CA TRP A 4 17.74 2.12 -15.06
C TRP A 4 17.62 2.91 -16.37
N GLY A 5 18.73 3.43 -16.91
CA GLY A 5 18.72 4.26 -18.12
C GLY A 5 18.08 5.64 -17.94
N LEU A 6 17.98 6.12 -16.70
CA LEU A 6 17.41 7.42 -16.38
C LEU A 6 18.47 8.50 -16.21
N THR A 7 18.09 9.73 -16.50
CA THR A 7 18.90 10.95 -16.36
C THR A 7 18.39 11.85 -15.23
N ALA A 8 19.12 12.92 -14.92
CA ALA A 8 18.67 13.93 -13.97
C ALA A 8 17.30 14.53 -14.35
N ASP A 9 16.99 14.61 -15.65
CA ASP A 9 15.73 15.13 -16.18
C ASP A 9 14.54 14.20 -15.91
N ASP A 10 14.75 12.91 -15.67
CA ASP A 10 13.66 11.97 -15.40
C ASP A 10 13.11 12.04 -13.96
N ILE A 11 13.69 12.89 -13.11
CA ILE A 11 13.13 13.20 -11.79
C ILE A 11 11.91 14.10 -11.98
N GLY A 12 10.72 13.60 -11.66
CA GLY A 12 9.44 14.27 -11.93
C GLY A 12 8.87 15.07 -10.77
N LEU A 13 9.30 14.80 -9.53
CA LEU A 13 8.94 15.59 -8.36
C LEU A 13 9.97 15.42 -7.23
N ALA A 14 10.00 16.38 -6.31
CA ALA A 14 10.69 16.27 -5.03
C ALA A 14 9.71 16.48 -3.87
N SER A 15 9.61 15.52 -2.97
CA SER A 15 8.91 15.68 -1.69
C SER A 15 9.88 16.27 -0.67
N PHE A 16 9.63 17.52 -0.29
CA PHE A 16 10.48 18.26 0.64
C PHE A 16 10.15 17.91 2.08
N HIS A 17 11.15 18.01 2.95
CA HIS A 17 10.95 18.04 4.38
C HIS A 17 10.02 19.21 4.73
N GLY A 18 10.24 20.40 4.17
CA GLY A 18 9.26 21.48 4.09
C GLY A 18 8.51 21.72 5.40
N THR A 19 9.23 22.15 6.43
CA THR A 19 8.70 22.28 7.80
C THR A 19 8.01 23.61 8.06
N SER A 20 7.94 24.49 7.06
CA SER A 20 7.45 25.86 7.21
C SER A 20 8.31 26.69 8.17
N THR A 21 9.60 26.34 8.31
CA THR A 21 10.57 27.13 9.06
C THR A 21 11.53 27.83 8.10
N ALA A 22 11.85 29.10 8.36
CA ALA A 22 12.67 29.91 7.47
C ALA A 22 14.03 29.25 7.17
N ALA A 23 14.68 28.69 8.19
CA ALA A 23 15.98 28.06 8.04
C ALA A 23 15.92 26.77 7.22
N ASN A 24 14.95 25.87 7.49
CA ASN A 24 14.86 24.60 6.77
C ASN A 24 14.50 24.82 5.30
N ASP A 25 13.43 25.58 5.04
CA ASP A 25 12.85 25.62 3.70
C ASP A 25 13.79 26.36 2.73
N LYS A 26 14.55 27.35 3.20
CA LYS A 26 15.63 28.00 2.44
C LYS A 26 16.79 27.03 2.18
N ASN A 27 17.32 26.38 3.22
CA ASN A 27 18.44 25.44 3.10
C ASN A 27 18.12 24.26 2.17
N GLU A 28 16.95 23.65 2.33
CA GLU A 28 16.52 22.50 1.54
C GLU A 28 16.38 22.86 0.05
N SER A 29 15.85 24.05 -0.22
CA SER A 29 15.74 24.58 -1.58
C SER A 29 17.11 24.85 -2.21
N ASP A 30 18.01 25.51 -1.49
CA ASP A 30 19.38 25.77 -1.95
C ASP A 30 20.14 24.46 -2.26
N VAL A 31 20.15 23.53 -1.32
CA VAL A 31 20.84 22.24 -1.47
C VAL A 31 20.32 21.47 -2.68
N LEU A 32 19.00 21.37 -2.87
CA LEU A 32 18.46 20.64 -4.01
C LEU A 32 18.72 21.38 -5.33
N ASN A 33 18.54 22.69 -5.38
CA ASN A 33 18.80 23.49 -6.57
C ASN A 33 20.26 23.37 -7.02
N THR A 34 21.20 23.53 -6.08
CA THR A 34 22.64 23.37 -6.32
C THR A 34 22.98 21.97 -6.80
N LYS A 35 22.37 20.93 -6.21
CA LYS A 35 22.57 19.55 -6.65
C LYS A 35 22.05 19.32 -8.06
N LEU A 36 20.85 19.77 -8.39
CA LEU A 36 20.26 19.63 -9.74
C LEU A 36 21.14 20.29 -10.80
N LYS A 37 21.66 21.49 -10.50
CA LYS A 37 22.65 22.18 -11.33
C LYS A 37 23.91 21.35 -11.53
N HIS A 38 24.46 20.80 -10.45
CA HIS A 38 25.70 20.02 -10.49
C HIS A 38 25.57 18.73 -11.31
N ILE A 39 24.43 18.04 -11.23
CA ILE A 39 24.19 16.80 -11.96
C ILE A 39 23.70 17.02 -13.41
N GLY A 40 23.69 18.28 -13.88
CA GLY A 40 23.37 18.62 -15.26
C GLY A 40 21.88 18.52 -15.61
N ARG A 41 20.97 18.81 -14.66
CA ARG A 41 19.55 19.02 -14.98
C ARG A 41 19.43 20.12 -16.04
N THR A 42 18.59 19.93 -17.05
CA THR A 42 18.46 20.90 -18.15
C THR A 42 17.82 22.22 -17.63
N PRO A 43 18.42 23.40 -17.90
CA PRO A 43 17.82 24.69 -17.53
C PRO A 43 16.40 24.85 -18.09
N GLY A 44 15.47 25.34 -17.28
CA GLY A 44 14.05 25.43 -17.61
C GLY A 44 13.26 24.13 -17.41
N HIS A 45 13.92 23.00 -17.18
CA HIS A 45 13.27 21.74 -16.83
C HIS A 45 13.02 21.64 -15.32
N VAL A 46 12.09 22.48 -14.85
CA VAL A 46 11.77 22.66 -13.43
C VAL A 46 11.25 21.37 -12.77
N LEU A 47 11.53 21.26 -11.47
CA LEU A 47 11.14 20.14 -10.62
C LEU A 47 10.03 20.58 -9.66
N PRO A 48 8.80 20.06 -9.81
CA PRO A 48 7.74 20.29 -8.84
C PRO A 48 8.11 19.87 -7.42
N VAL A 49 7.91 20.78 -6.47
CA VAL A 49 8.14 20.58 -5.04
C VAL A 49 6.82 20.31 -4.32
N VAL A 50 6.80 19.22 -3.55
CA VAL A 50 5.67 18.81 -2.70
C VAL A 50 6.02 19.01 -1.23
N CYS A 51 5.33 19.93 -0.56
CA CYS A 51 5.52 20.21 0.88
C CYS A 51 4.36 19.63 1.71
N GLN A 52 4.22 18.30 1.80
CA GLN A 52 3.07 17.61 2.41
C GLN A 52 2.67 18.10 3.83
N LYS A 53 3.64 18.62 4.60
CA LYS A 53 3.42 19.07 5.98
C LYS A 53 2.49 20.27 6.12
N TRP A 54 2.17 20.97 5.03
CA TRP A 54 1.11 21.99 5.05
C TRP A 54 -0.23 21.41 5.51
N LEU A 55 -0.48 20.12 5.23
CA LEU A 55 -1.71 19.42 5.59
C LEU A 55 -1.52 18.53 6.82
N THR A 56 -0.42 17.80 6.90
CA THR A 56 -0.23 16.77 7.94
C THR A 56 0.43 17.28 9.22
N GLY A 57 0.96 18.51 9.21
CA GLY A 57 1.92 18.96 10.20
C GLY A 57 3.22 18.14 10.19
N HIS A 58 4.10 18.38 11.17
CA HIS A 58 5.39 17.69 11.30
C HIS A 58 5.36 16.56 12.33
N SER A 59 5.25 15.31 11.86
CA SER A 59 5.19 14.10 12.69
C SER A 59 6.56 13.58 13.18
N LYS A 60 7.57 14.46 13.29
CA LYS A 60 8.96 14.14 13.70
C LYS A 60 9.50 12.89 12.97
N GLY A 61 9.76 11.80 13.69
CA GLY A 61 10.35 10.57 13.14
C GLY A 61 9.52 9.90 12.04
N ALA A 62 8.19 10.06 12.04
CA ALA A 62 7.33 9.47 11.01
C ALA A 62 7.25 10.29 9.72
N ALA A 63 7.81 11.50 9.70
CA ALA A 63 7.61 12.46 8.61
C ALA A 63 8.03 11.91 7.24
N ALA A 64 9.22 11.30 7.15
CA ALA A 64 9.70 10.72 5.90
C ALA A 64 8.84 9.52 5.44
N GLY A 65 8.23 8.77 6.35
CA GLY A 65 7.32 7.68 6.02
C GLY A 65 6.05 8.18 5.33
N TYR A 66 5.45 9.27 5.84
CA TYR A 66 4.27 9.87 5.21
C TYR A 66 4.59 10.48 3.83
N MET A 67 5.76 11.10 3.72
CA MET A 67 6.25 11.66 2.45
C MET A 67 6.49 10.55 1.42
N LEU A 68 7.10 9.44 1.82
CA LEU A 68 7.30 8.29 0.94
C LEU A 68 5.97 7.71 0.45
N ASN A 69 4.98 7.57 1.33
CA ASN A 69 3.63 7.15 0.93
C ASN A 69 3.01 8.11 -0.09
N GLY A 70 3.17 9.42 0.09
CA GLY A 70 2.72 10.44 -0.86
C GLY A 70 3.41 10.34 -2.23
N ILE A 71 4.71 10.06 -2.26
CA ILE A 71 5.46 9.81 -3.50
C ILE A 71 4.91 8.58 -4.22
N LEU A 72 4.71 7.46 -3.51
CA LEU A 72 4.19 6.22 -4.10
C LEU A 72 2.78 6.42 -4.68
N GLN A 73 1.94 7.19 -3.99
CA GLN A 73 0.61 7.58 -4.50
C GLN A 73 0.71 8.47 -5.74
N SER A 74 1.62 9.45 -5.73
CA SER A 74 1.86 10.34 -6.88
C SER A 74 2.35 9.54 -8.09
N MET A 75 3.30 8.62 -7.90
CA MET A 75 3.80 7.72 -8.95
C MET A 75 2.68 6.87 -9.55
N ARG A 76 1.83 6.28 -8.71
CA ARG A 76 0.71 5.45 -9.15
C ARG A 76 -0.35 6.23 -9.96
N THR A 77 -0.60 7.48 -9.59
CA THR A 77 -1.71 8.28 -10.14
C THR A 77 -1.27 9.29 -11.21
N GLY A 78 0.02 9.62 -11.27
CA GLY A 78 0.55 10.75 -12.03
C GLY A 78 0.18 12.12 -11.46
N LEU A 79 -0.53 12.19 -10.32
CA LEU A 79 -0.96 13.44 -9.70
C LEU A 79 0.13 13.99 -8.78
N ILE A 80 0.56 15.23 -8.99
CA ILE A 80 1.45 15.95 -8.09
C ILE A 80 0.60 16.89 -7.21
N PRO A 81 0.51 16.67 -5.89
CA PRO A 81 -0.28 17.52 -5.01
C PRO A 81 0.39 18.87 -4.77
N GLY A 82 -0.37 19.95 -4.91
CA GLY A 82 0.07 21.30 -4.57
C GLY A 82 -0.04 21.61 -3.07
N ASN A 83 0.79 22.54 -2.60
CA ASN A 83 0.68 23.14 -1.28
C ASN A 83 -0.43 24.21 -1.27
N ARG A 84 -1.62 23.87 -0.76
CA ARG A 84 -2.75 24.83 -0.76
C ARG A 84 -2.54 26.03 0.17
N ASN A 85 -1.60 25.94 1.12
CA ASN A 85 -1.24 27.04 2.01
C ASN A 85 -0.06 27.87 1.47
N ALA A 86 0.46 27.56 0.27
CA ALA A 86 1.40 28.44 -0.43
C ALA A 86 0.65 29.62 -1.06
N ASP A 87 0.23 30.55 -0.21
CA ASP A 87 -0.48 31.78 -0.56
C ASP A 87 0.41 32.72 -1.38
N ASN A 88 1.66 32.89 -0.96
CA ASN A 88 2.69 33.61 -1.69
C ASN A 88 4.06 32.97 -1.45
N ILE A 89 4.74 32.58 -2.53
CA ILE A 89 6.12 32.06 -2.45
C ILE A 89 7.07 33.20 -2.11
N ASP A 90 8.01 32.94 -1.21
CA ASP A 90 9.04 33.90 -0.82
C ASP A 90 9.79 34.43 -2.06
N ALA A 91 10.03 35.74 -2.11
CA ALA A 91 10.70 36.38 -3.22
C ALA A 91 12.15 35.91 -3.36
N ASP A 92 12.81 35.58 -2.25
CA ASP A 92 14.17 35.03 -2.24
C ASP A 92 14.25 33.73 -3.04
N PHE A 93 13.18 32.92 -3.02
CA PHE A 93 13.17 31.59 -3.64
C PHE A 93 13.20 31.65 -5.17
N ARG A 94 13.09 32.85 -5.77
CA ARG A 94 13.31 33.06 -7.22
C ARG A 94 14.72 32.73 -7.67
N GLU A 95 15.70 32.69 -6.76
CA GLU A 95 17.08 32.28 -7.09
C GLU A 95 17.19 30.78 -7.40
N TYR A 96 16.21 29.97 -6.98
CA TYR A 96 16.19 28.52 -7.17
C TYR A 96 15.57 28.13 -8.51
N GLU A 97 16.32 28.33 -9.59
CA GLU A 97 15.90 28.17 -10.99
C GLU A 97 15.32 26.79 -11.35
N TYR A 98 15.69 25.73 -10.63
CA TYR A 98 15.23 24.36 -10.92
C TYR A 98 13.98 23.95 -10.13
N LEU A 99 13.49 24.75 -9.19
CA LEU A 99 12.41 24.36 -8.29
C LEU A 99 11.09 25.05 -8.66
N LEU A 100 10.00 24.29 -8.68
CA LEU A 100 8.65 24.81 -8.90
C LEU A 100 7.77 24.52 -7.70
N TYR A 101 7.41 25.56 -6.96
CA TYR A 101 6.49 25.46 -5.82
C TYR A 101 5.04 25.60 -6.30
N LEU A 102 4.27 24.51 -6.23
CA LEU A 102 2.90 24.46 -6.71
C LEU A 102 1.91 24.77 -5.58
N SER A 103 0.96 25.68 -5.80
CA SER A 103 -0.18 25.88 -4.89
C SER A 103 -1.41 25.04 -5.23
N LYS A 104 -1.46 24.54 -6.47
CA LYS A 104 -2.55 23.69 -6.99
C LYS A 104 -1.99 22.37 -7.48
N SER A 105 -2.81 21.33 -7.41
CA SER A 105 -2.40 20.00 -7.87
C SER A 105 -2.32 19.97 -9.39
N VAL A 106 -1.38 19.21 -9.94
CA VAL A 106 -1.14 19.07 -11.38
C VAL A 106 -1.17 17.60 -11.76
N GLN A 107 -2.00 17.25 -12.74
CA GLN A 107 -2.00 15.93 -13.34
C GLN A 107 -0.90 15.85 -14.40
N THR A 108 -0.03 14.86 -14.27
CA THR A 108 1.05 14.56 -15.23
C THR A 108 0.72 13.28 -16.00
N PRO A 109 1.38 13.03 -17.15
CA PRO A 109 1.25 11.75 -17.85
C PRO A 109 1.94 10.58 -17.12
N GLY A 110 2.71 10.84 -16.07
CA GLY A 110 3.42 9.84 -15.28
C GLY A 110 4.70 10.40 -14.64
N ILE A 111 5.14 9.79 -13.53
CA ILE A 111 6.35 10.17 -12.80
C ILE A 111 7.33 9.01 -12.83
N LYS A 112 8.46 9.18 -13.52
CA LYS A 112 9.49 8.13 -13.69
C LYS A 112 10.36 7.94 -12.45
N ALA A 113 10.73 9.04 -11.79
CA ALA A 113 11.48 9.03 -10.55
C ALA A 113 11.07 10.22 -9.67
N ALA A 114 11.30 10.11 -8.36
CA ALA A 114 11.04 11.17 -7.40
C ALA A 114 12.14 11.22 -6.35
N LEU A 115 12.38 12.42 -5.83
CA LEU A 115 13.26 12.64 -4.68
C LEU A 115 12.44 12.83 -3.40
N LEU A 116 12.99 12.38 -2.29
CA LEU A 116 12.51 12.68 -0.94
C LEU A 116 13.70 13.21 -0.15
N THR A 117 13.61 14.42 0.37
CA THR A 117 14.63 15.01 1.24
C THR A 117 14.10 15.17 2.67
N SER A 118 14.93 14.90 3.67
CA SER A 118 14.55 14.99 5.08
C SER A 118 15.72 15.48 5.92
N PHE A 119 15.48 16.52 6.74
CA PHE A 119 16.49 17.11 7.61
C PHE A 119 15.99 17.11 9.05
N GLY A 120 16.73 16.45 9.94
CA GLY A 120 16.42 16.35 11.36
C GLY A 120 17.46 17.03 12.24
N PHE A 121 17.08 17.26 13.50
CA PHE A 121 18.01 17.68 14.54
C PHE A 121 19.19 16.71 14.68
N GLY A 122 20.34 17.23 15.12
CA GLY A 122 21.57 16.44 15.23
C GLY A 122 22.27 16.22 13.89
N GLN A 123 22.10 17.14 12.93
CA GLN A 123 22.73 17.09 11.60
C GLN A 123 22.37 15.83 10.80
N VAL A 124 21.14 15.36 10.96
CA VAL A 124 20.66 14.16 10.25
C VAL A 124 20.02 14.58 8.94
N GLY A 125 20.80 14.57 7.86
CA GLY A 125 20.30 14.70 6.49
C GLY A 125 20.07 13.33 5.86
N GLY A 126 18.92 13.16 5.20
CA GLY A 126 18.58 11.94 4.47
C GLY A 126 17.94 12.29 3.12
N GLU A 127 18.30 11.54 2.09
CA GLU A 127 17.69 11.64 0.77
C GLU A 127 17.38 10.25 0.22
N LEU A 128 16.21 10.11 -0.41
CA LEU A 128 15.83 8.92 -1.16
C LEU A 128 15.53 9.30 -2.60
N LEU A 129 16.05 8.50 -3.52
CA LEU A 129 15.63 8.48 -4.91
C LEU A 129 14.74 7.25 -5.12
N ILE A 130 13.50 7.49 -5.50
CA ILE A 130 12.52 6.44 -5.81
C ILE A 130 12.38 6.38 -7.33
N VAL A 131 12.41 5.19 -7.92
CA VAL A 131 12.17 4.95 -9.35
C VAL A 131 10.85 4.21 -9.51
N HIS A 132 10.08 4.54 -10.55
CA HIS A 132 8.79 3.91 -10.83
C HIS A 132 8.95 2.39 -11.00
N PRO A 133 8.06 1.56 -10.44
CA PRO A 133 8.19 0.10 -10.48
C PRO A 133 8.15 -0.50 -11.90
N ASP A 134 7.59 0.20 -12.89
CA ASP A 134 7.57 -0.27 -14.28
C ASP A 134 8.96 -0.54 -14.85
N TYR A 135 10.00 0.18 -14.39
CA TYR A 135 11.39 -0.10 -14.81
C TYR A 135 11.86 -1.48 -14.34
N LEU A 136 11.43 -1.92 -13.14
CA LEU A 136 11.70 -3.27 -12.64
C LEU A 136 10.95 -4.32 -13.48
N PHE A 137 9.66 -4.09 -13.75
CA PHE A 137 8.86 -5.04 -14.52
C PHE A 137 9.37 -5.16 -15.96
N ALA A 138 9.74 -4.05 -16.60
CA ALA A 138 10.35 -4.05 -17.93
C ALA A 138 11.62 -4.91 -18.00
N ALA A 139 12.41 -4.96 -16.91
CA ALA A 139 13.62 -5.78 -16.84
C ALA A 139 13.37 -7.28 -16.55
N ALA A 140 12.20 -7.66 -16.03
CA ALA A 140 11.92 -9.02 -15.59
C ALA A 140 11.59 -10.01 -16.73
N GLY A 141 11.17 -9.50 -17.89
CA GLY A 141 10.72 -10.30 -19.04
C GLY A 141 9.27 -10.80 -18.92
N THR A 142 8.64 -11.10 -20.06
CA THR A 142 7.20 -11.37 -20.15
C THR A 142 6.75 -12.54 -19.28
N ASN A 143 7.45 -13.67 -19.33
CA ASN A 143 7.06 -14.88 -18.58
C ASN A 143 7.07 -14.65 -17.05
N ALA A 144 8.03 -13.87 -16.54
CA ALA A 144 8.12 -13.56 -15.11
C ALA A 144 6.99 -12.62 -14.68
N ILE A 145 6.67 -11.63 -15.51
CA ILE A 145 5.56 -10.69 -15.31
C ILE A 145 4.22 -11.44 -15.33
N ASP A 146 4.00 -12.34 -16.28
CA ASP A 146 2.76 -13.11 -16.38
C ASP A 146 2.55 -13.98 -15.13
N ALA A 147 3.61 -14.69 -14.70
CA ALA A 147 3.58 -15.47 -13.47
C ALA A 147 3.37 -14.61 -12.22
N TYR A 148 3.95 -13.41 -12.18
CA TYR A 148 3.73 -12.44 -11.11
C TYR A 148 2.29 -11.94 -11.08
N ASN A 149 1.71 -11.58 -12.22
CA ASN A 149 0.36 -11.03 -12.35
C ASN A 149 -0.70 -12.03 -11.89
N ILE A 150 -0.52 -13.33 -12.18
CA ILE A 150 -1.41 -14.38 -11.68
C ILE A 150 -1.39 -14.40 -10.14
N LYS A 151 -0.21 -14.35 -9.52
CA LYS A 151 -0.05 -14.34 -8.06
C LYS A 151 -0.57 -13.05 -7.42
N LEU A 152 -0.38 -11.91 -8.10
CA LEU A 152 -0.85 -10.61 -7.64
C LEU A 152 -2.38 -10.58 -7.62
N LYS A 153 -3.04 -11.03 -8.69
CA LYS A 153 -4.50 -11.07 -8.79
C LYS A 153 -5.14 -11.93 -7.70
N ASP A 154 -4.60 -13.12 -7.46
CA ASP A 154 -5.08 -13.99 -6.36
C ASP A 154 -4.91 -13.32 -4.99
N ARG A 155 -3.77 -12.65 -4.76
CA ARG A 155 -3.53 -11.91 -3.52
C ARG A 155 -4.49 -10.74 -3.35
N ASP A 156 -4.75 -9.98 -4.41
CA ASP A 156 -5.63 -8.82 -4.38
C ASP A 156 -7.05 -9.20 -3.95
N VAL A 157 -7.61 -10.26 -4.54
CA VAL A 157 -8.94 -10.79 -4.16
C VAL A 157 -8.97 -11.21 -2.68
N LYS A 158 -7.93 -11.89 -2.20
CA LYS A 158 -7.84 -12.33 -0.79
C LYS A 158 -7.71 -11.15 0.17
N SER A 159 -6.86 -10.17 -0.16
CA SER A 159 -6.66 -8.95 0.63
C SER A 159 -7.93 -8.09 0.67
N TYR A 160 -8.61 -7.92 -0.46
CA TYR A 160 -9.88 -7.21 -0.55
C TYR A 160 -10.93 -7.87 0.35
N ARG A 161 -11.09 -9.20 0.27
CA ARG A 161 -12.04 -9.93 1.13
C ARG A 161 -11.71 -9.77 2.62
N TYR A 162 -10.44 -9.90 2.99
CA TYR A 162 -9.99 -9.70 4.38
C TYR A 162 -10.34 -8.29 4.88
N TRP A 163 -10.12 -7.28 4.03
CA TRP A 163 -10.47 -5.90 4.34
C TRP A 163 -11.97 -5.69 4.51
N GLN A 164 -12.79 -6.20 3.59
CA GLN A 164 -14.25 -6.11 3.69
C GLN A 164 -14.76 -6.80 4.96
N ASN A 165 -14.27 -8.00 5.27
CA ASN A 165 -14.60 -8.71 6.50
C ASN A 165 -14.21 -7.91 7.76
N THR A 166 -13.10 -7.19 7.71
CA THR A 166 -12.70 -6.28 8.79
C THR A 166 -13.71 -5.14 8.96
N LEU A 167 -14.09 -4.48 7.87
CA LEU A 167 -14.99 -3.32 7.90
C LEU A 167 -16.39 -3.68 8.40
N VAL A 168 -16.92 -4.85 8.04
CA VAL A 168 -18.24 -5.32 8.49
C VAL A 168 -18.21 -5.95 9.88
N GLY A 169 -17.04 -6.06 10.52
CA GLY A 169 -16.89 -6.57 11.88
C GLY A 169 -16.81 -8.10 12.00
N ASN A 170 -16.58 -8.84 10.91
CA ASN A 170 -16.43 -10.30 10.93
C ASN A 170 -15.16 -10.75 11.68
N HIS A 171 -14.10 -9.94 11.66
CA HIS A 171 -12.89 -10.12 12.47
C HIS A 171 -12.14 -8.78 12.62
N PRO A 172 -11.26 -8.60 13.62
CA PRO A 172 -10.45 -7.38 13.73
C PRO A 172 -9.42 -7.26 12.60
N PHE A 173 -8.97 -6.03 12.31
CA PHE A 173 -7.94 -5.81 11.29
C PHE A 173 -6.60 -6.43 11.69
N ILE A 174 -6.25 -6.29 12.97
CA ILE A 174 -5.03 -6.82 13.56
C ILE A 174 -5.36 -8.16 14.20
N GLN A 175 -4.69 -9.21 13.74
CA GLN A 175 -4.75 -10.55 14.33
C GLN A 175 -3.49 -10.74 15.17
N VAL A 176 -3.65 -10.67 16.49
CA VAL A 176 -2.54 -10.88 17.43
C VAL A 176 -2.12 -12.36 17.36
N LYS A 177 -0.81 -12.60 17.28
CA LYS A 177 -0.25 -13.96 17.30
C LYS A 177 0.19 -14.30 18.72
N ASP A 178 -0.21 -15.47 19.20
CA ASP A 178 0.10 -15.92 20.57
C ASP A 178 1.44 -16.67 20.68
N HIS A 179 2.00 -17.11 19.56
CA HIS A 179 3.25 -17.88 19.52
C HIS A 179 4.06 -17.61 18.24
N PRO A 180 5.40 -17.80 18.29
CA PRO A 180 6.25 -17.75 17.11
C PRO A 180 5.95 -18.91 16.14
N PRO A 181 6.47 -18.85 14.90
CA PRO A 181 6.22 -19.89 13.88
C PRO A 181 7.01 -21.20 14.11
N TYR A 182 7.55 -21.42 15.31
CA TYR A 182 8.31 -22.61 15.71
C TYR A 182 8.04 -22.95 17.18
N THR A 183 8.16 -24.23 17.56
CA THR A 183 8.08 -24.63 18.98
C THR A 183 9.38 -24.29 19.73
N ILE A 184 9.35 -24.36 21.06
CA ILE A 184 10.53 -24.13 21.91
C ILE A 184 11.64 -25.13 21.58
N GLU A 185 11.29 -26.37 21.26
CA GLU A 185 12.23 -27.43 20.88
C GLU A 185 12.87 -27.16 19.51
N GLN A 186 12.11 -26.53 18.60
CA GLN A 186 12.56 -26.20 17.25
C GLN A 186 13.37 -24.91 17.18
N GLU A 187 13.23 -24.00 18.16
CA GLU A 187 13.82 -22.65 18.14
C GLU A 187 15.29 -22.64 17.71
N LYS A 188 16.15 -23.40 18.41
CA LYS A 188 17.59 -23.43 18.10
C LYS A 188 17.89 -23.99 16.71
N GLN A 189 17.11 -24.98 16.28
CA GLN A 189 17.32 -25.60 14.96
C GLN A 189 16.93 -24.62 13.85
N VAL A 190 15.79 -23.93 13.99
CA VAL A 190 15.33 -22.92 13.03
C VAL A 190 16.26 -21.71 12.98
N LEU A 191 16.73 -21.22 14.13
CA LEU A 191 17.61 -20.04 14.18
C LEU A 191 19.01 -20.30 13.62
N LEU A 192 19.47 -21.56 13.64
CA LEU A 192 20.79 -21.94 13.13
C LEU A 192 20.77 -22.44 11.67
N ASP A 193 19.60 -22.70 11.10
CA ASP A 193 19.46 -23.16 9.71
C ASP A 193 19.03 -22.02 8.76
N PRO A 194 19.93 -21.49 7.92
CA PRO A 194 19.59 -20.43 6.96
C PRO A 194 18.62 -20.90 5.85
N LEU A 195 18.48 -22.21 5.66
CA LEU A 195 17.57 -22.82 4.69
C LEU A 195 16.20 -23.17 5.30
N ALA A 196 16.01 -23.01 6.61
CA ALA A 196 14.73 -23.26 7.26
C ALA A 196 13.64 -22.38 6.63
N ARG A 197 12.51 -23.00 6.27
CA ARG A 197 11.33 -22.32 5.76
C ARG A 197 10.11 -22.79 6.54
N ALA A 198 9.24 -21.84 6.88
CA ALA A 198 7.94 -22.19 7.40
C ALA A 198 7.13 -22.84 6.28
N HIS A 199 6.57 -24.00 6.57
CA HIS A 199 5.55 -24.61 5.74
C HIS A 199 4.20 -24.40 6.40
N TYR A 200 3.17 -24.40 5.57
CA TYR A 200 1.82 -24.41 6.05
C TYR A 200 1.55 -25.70 6.84
N ASP A 201 1.31 -25.59 8.14
CA ASP A 201 0.91 -26.73 8.97
C ASP A 201 -0.62 -26.89 8.94
N ALA A 202 -1.06 -28.01 8.38
CA ALA A 202 -2.47 -28.37 8.23
C ALA A 202 -3.14 -28.85 9.54
N LYS A 203 -2.40 -29.05 10.65
CA LYS A 203 -2.99 -29.49 11.93
C LYS A 203 -3.99 -28.50 12.54
N THR A 204 -4.07 -27.28 12.02
CA THR A 204 -5.10 -26.28 12.36
C THR A 204 -6.22 -26.15 11.31
N LYS A 205 -6.31 -27.06 10.31
CA LYS A 205 -6.98 -26.82 9.00
C LYS A 205 -7.86 -27.97 8.46
N HIS A 206 -8.32 -28.88 9.31
CA HIS A 206 -9.21 -29.97 8.91
C HIS A 206 -10.63 -29.76 9.45
N LEU A 207 -11.64 -29.98 8.61
CA LEU A 207 -13.04 -30.02 9.04
C LEU A 207 -13.43 -31.46 9.32
N ASN A 208 -13.59 -31.79 10.59
CA ASN A 208 -14.04 -33.11 11.01
C ASN A 208 -15.54 -33.26 10.71
N CYS A 209 -15.86 -34.21 9.82
CA CYS A 209 -17.21 -34.67 9.59
C CYS A 209 -17.53 -35.76 10.61
N ARG A 210 -18.55 -35.53 11.43
CA ARG A 210 -18.82 -36.33 12.62
C ARG A 210 -20.12 -37.11 12.49
N LYS A 211 -20.21 -38.22 13.22
CA LYS A 211 -21.37 -39.13 13.12
C LYS A 211 -22.70 -38.47 13.52
N ASP A 212 -22.63 -37.56 14.48
CA ASP A 212 -23.78 -36.79 14.97
C ASP A 212 -23.43 -35.30 15.02
N ALA A 213 -24.43 -34.42 15.03
CA ALA A 213 -24.30 -32.95 15.08
C ALA A 213 -23.79 -32.41 16.45
N THR A 214 -22.63 -32.89 16.87
CA THR A 214 -21.95 -32.59 18.13
C THR A 214 -20.45 -32.80 17.98
N THR A 215 -19.63 -32.06 18.71
CA THR A 215 -18.16 -32.20 18.65
C THR A 215 -17.63 -33.45 19.35
N LYS A 216 -18.49 -34.17 20.08
CA LYS A 216 -18.12 -35.36 20.87
C LYS A 216 -18.33 -36.67 20.13
N SER A 217 -19.07 -36.67 19.03
CA SER A 217 -19.32 -37.89 18.25
C SER A 217 -18.09 -38.26 17.41
N ASP A 218 -18.04 -39.54 17.05
CA ASP A 218 -16.94 -40.12 16.28
C ASP A 218 -16.74 -39.39 14.95
N ILE A 219 -15.48 -39.27 14.54
CA ILE A 219 -15.12 -38.69 13.25
C ILE A 219 -15.33 -39.76 12.18
N VAL A 220 -16.22 -39.48 11.23
CA VAL A 220 -16.55 -40.37 10.10
C VAL A 220 -15.64 -40.07 8.91
N LYS A 221 -15.38 -38.79 8.65
CA LYS A 221 -14.52 -38.30 7.56
C LYS A 221 -13.86 -36.99 7.95
N VAL A 222 -12.77 -36.66 7.26
CA VAL A 222 -12.05 -35.40 7.43
C VAL A 222 -11.95 -34.72 6.08
N TYR A 223 -12.49 -33.51 5.96
CA TYR A 223 -12.33 -32.68 4.77
C TYR A 223 -11.14 -31.73 4.93
N ASN A 224 -10.44 -31.49 3.84
CA ASN A 224 -9.31 -30.57 3.81
C ASN A 224 -9.79 -29.14 3.53
N LEU A 225 -9.05 -28.13 4.02
CA LEU A 225 -9.36 -26.74 3.68
C LEU A 225 -9.32 -26.52 2.16
N GLY A 226 -10.42 -26.00 1.60
CA GLY A 226 -10.58 -25.76 0.17
C GLY A 226 -11.14 -26.94 -0.62
N GLU A 227 -11.44 -28.06 0.05
CA GLU A 227 -12.23 -29.14 -0.51
C GLU A 227 -13.70 -28.71 -0.58
N ASP A 228 -14.32 -28.88 -1.75
CA ASP A 228 -15.75 -28.60 -1.92
C ASP A 228 -16.56 -29.70 -1.20
N VAL A 229 -17.47 -29.28 -0.33
CA VAL A 229 -18.34 -30.16 0.45
C VAL A 229 -19.78 -29.93 0.04
N ASP A 230 -20.40 -30.95 -0.56
CA ASP A 230 -21.82 -30.93 -0.88
C ASP A 230 -22.67 -31.05 0.38
N ILE A 231 -23.79 -30.31 0.42
CA ILE A 231 -24.73 -30.28 1.53
C ILE A 231 -26.02 -30.97 1.11
N THR A 232 -26.34 -32.07 1.80
CA THR A 232 -27.56 -32.86 1.59
C THR A 232 -28.76 -32.20 2.26
N CYS A 233 -28.64 -31.91 3.56
CA CYS A 233 -29.67 -31.29 4.38
C CYS A 233 -29.07 -30.69 5.65
N GLN A 234 -29.86 -29.92 6.40
CA GLN A 234 -29.39 -29.23 7.61
C GLN A 234 -30.12 -29.69 8.87
N VAL A 235 -29.43 -29.67 10.00
CA VAL A 235 -29.99 -29.97 11.33
C VAL A 235 -29.58 -28.94 12.37
N LYS A 236 -30.35 -28.86 13.45
CA LYS A 236 -29.93 -28.15 14.67
C LYS A 236 -29.20 -29.11 15.59
N GLY A 237 -27.98 -28.75 15.98
CA GLY A 237 -27.11 -29.55 16.83
C GLY A 237 -26.53 -28.75 17.98
N GLN A 238 -25.40 -29.22 18.52
CA GLN A 238 -24.66 -28.52 19.55
C GLN A 238 -24.29 -27.10 19.08
N LEU A 239 -24.51 -26.10 19.95
CA LEU A 239 -24.06 -24.73 19.71
C LEU A 239 -22.53 -24.67 19.78
N VAL A 240 -21.89 -24.29 18.67
CA VAL A 240 -20.42 -24.17 18.56
C VAL A 240 -20.12 -22.90 17.76
N SER A 241 -19.22 -22.07 18.28
CA SER A 241 -18.78 -20.82 17.62
C SER A 241 -19.93 -19.91 17.17
N GLY A 242 -21.02 -19.84 17.95
CA GLY A 242 -22.15 -18.95 17.70
C GLY A 242 -23.24 -19.49 16.77
N THR A 243 -23.08 -20.69 16.18
CA THR A 243 -24.13 -21.34 15.38
C THR A 243 -24.52 -22.70 15.93
N SER A 244 -25.80 -23.07 15.75
CA SER A 244 -26.33 -24.40 16.04
C SER A 244 -26.67 -25.18 14.76
N VAL A 245 -26.32 -24.62 13.59
CA VAL A 245 -26.59 -25.24 12.29
C VAL A 245 -25.45 -26.19 11.92
N TRP A 246 -25.82 -27.42 11.58
CA TRP A 246 -24.92 -28.46 11.12
C TRP A 246 -25.40 -28.98 9.76
N ASP A 247 -24.47 -29.14 8.83
CA ASP A 247 -24.72 -29.63 7.47
C ASP A 247 -24.44 -31.12 7.39
N MET A 248 -25.43 -31.89 6.94
CA MET A 248 -25.26 -33.30 6.61
C MET A 248 -24.71 -33.44 5.20
N THR A 249 -23.59 -34.13 5.05
CA THR A 249 -22.93 -34.35 3.77
C THR A 249 -23.38 -35.68 3.14
N PRO A 250 -23.15 -35.90 1.82
CA PRO A 250 -23.42 -37.18 1.18
C PRO A 250 -22.65 -38.37 1.78
N ASP A 251 -21.58 -38.10 2.53
CA ASP A 251 -20.80 -39.11 3.26
C ASP A 251 -21.50 -39.62 4.54
N GLY A 252 -22.73 -39.16 4.82
CA GLY A 252 -23.53 -39.62 5.96
C GLY A 252 -23.05 -39.10 7.32
N CYS A 253 -22.41 -37.93 7.33
CA CYS A 253 -21.87 -37.30 8.52
C CYS A 253 -22.14 -35.80 8.53
N TYR A 254 -21.91 -35.16 9.67
CA TYR A 254 -22.26 -33.78 9.94
C TYR A 254 -21.01 -32.91 10.10
N VAL A 255 -21.01 -31.75 9.45
CA VAL A 255 -20.02 -30.69 9.64
C VAL A 255 -20.70 -29.43 10.16
N LEU A 256 -19.95 -28.58 10.86
CA LEU A 256 -20.50 -27.32 11.38
C LEU A 256 -20.50 -26.27 10.27
N ASP A 257 -21.67 -25.65 10.03
CA ASP A 257 -21.89 -24.67 8.96
C ASP A 257 -20.93 -23.47 9.02
N TYR A 258 -20.52 -23.09 10.24
CA TYR A 258 -19.50 -22.06 10.48
C TYR A 258 -18.21 -22.23 9.65
N TYR A 259 -17.83 -23.48 9.34
CA TYR A 259 -16.59 -23.78 8.61
C TYR A 259 -16.82 -23.97 7.09
N LEU A 260 -18.06 -23.93 6.62
CA LEU A 260 -18.40 -24.01 5.20
C LEU A 260 -18.73 -22.62 4.65
N GLN A 261 -18.20 -22.30 3.46
CA GLN A 261 -18.53 -21.05 2.76
C GLN A 261 -19.83 -21.24 1.97
N THR A 262 -20.96 -21.29 2.67
CA THR A 262 -22.29 -21.49 2.06
C THR A 262 -22.90 -20.18 1.57
N GLY A 263 -22.46 -19.04 2.11
CA GLY A 263 -23.03 -17.72 1.84
C GLY A 263 -24.30 -17.39 2.65
N TYR A 264 -24.68 -18.27 3.59
CA TYR A 264 -25.84 -18.10 4.47
C TYR A 264 -25.43 -18.33 5.93
N SER A 265 -26.10 -17.69 6.88
CA SER A 265 -25.83 -17.80 8.33
C SER A 265 -26.89 -18.60 9.09
N GLY A 266 -27.69 -19.38 8.37
CA GLY A 266 -28.85 -20.12 8.88
C GLY A 266 -29.25 -21.25 7.96
N ILE A 267 -30.40 -21.86 8.24
CA ILE A 267 -30.93 -22.95 7.42
C ILE A 267 -31.35 -22.39 6.06
N PHE A 268 -30.68 -22.81 4.99
CA PHE A 268 -30.96 -22.44 3.60
C PHE A 268 -31.31 -23.66 2.74
N LYS A 269 -31.01 -24.87 3.22
CA LYS A 269 -31.42 -26.16 2.64
C LYS A 269 -32.56 -26.76 3.47
N THR A 270 -33.30 -27.71 2.91
CA THR A 270 -34.35 -28.45 3.63
C THR A 270 -33.80 -29.09 4.91
N LEU A 271 -34.58 -29.07 5.99
CA LEU A 271 -34.23 -29.75 7.23
C LEU A 271 -34.23 -31.27 7.02
N CYS A 272 -33.27 -31.97 7.63
CA CYS A 272 -33.21 -33.43 7.49
C CYS A 272 -34.45 -34.14 8.05
N SER A 273 -35.18 -33.52 8.99
CA SER A 273 -36.47 -34.02 9.51
C SER A 273 -37.57 -34.06 8.46
N ASP A 274 -37.52 -33.17 7.48
CA ASP A 274 -38.60 -33.00 6.50
C ASP A 274 -38.39 -33.93 5.31
N LEU A 275 -37.17 -34.45 5.13
CA LEU A 275 -36.83 -35.46 4.12
C LEU A 275 -37.43 -36.83 4.45
N THR A 276 -37.59 -37.16 5.73
CA THR A 276 -38.20 -38.42 6.17
C THR A 276 -39.71 -38.48 5.92
N ASP A 277 -40.40 -37.34 5.86
CA ASP A 277 -41.83 -37.29 5.58
C ASP A 277 -42.14 -37.48 4.09
N SER A 278 -41.24 -37.06 3.20
CA SER A 278 -41.35 -37.25 1.74
C SER A 278 -41.05 -38.67 1.25
N ALA A 279 -40.52 -39.57 2.09
CA ALA A 279 -40.23 -40.96 1.73
C ALA A 279 -41.42 -41.93 1.98
N SER A 280 -42.56 -41.43 2.47
CA SER A 280 -43.74 -42.26 2.78
C SER A 280 -44.81 -42.29 1.68
N ALA A 281 -44.61 -41.61 0.55
CA ALA A 281 -45.58 -41.60 -0.55
C ALA A 281 -45.03 -42.24 -1.83
N SER A 282 -44.85 -43.56 -1.84
CA SER A 282 -44.80 -44.33 -3.11
C SER A 282 -45.06 -45.83 -2.94
N GLN A 283 -46.32 -46.24 -3.05
CA GLN A 283 -46.81 -47.50 -3.64
C GLN A 283 -48.27 -47.22 -4.05
N SER A 284 -48.88 -47.61 -5.17
CA SER A 284 -48.56 -48.28 -6.44
C SER A 284 -49.86 -48.19 -7.30
N PRO A 285 -49.89 -48.65 -8.57
CA PRO A 285 -50.80 -48.12 -9.61
C PRO A 285 -52.14 -48.88 -9.77
N GLY A 286 -53.18 -48.21 -10.31
CA GLY A 286 -54.27 -48.87 -11.04
C GLY A 286 -55.69 -48.25 -10.99
N SER A 287 -56.19 -47.91 -12.18
CA SER A 287 -57.60 -47.88 -12.66
C SER A 287 -58.45 -46.58 -12.67
N SER A 288 -58.68 -46.10 -13.91
CA SER A 288 -59.88 -45.52 -14.54
C SER A 288 -60.77 -44.50 -13.82
N SER A 289 -60.92 -43.31 -14.42
CA SER A 289 -62.14 -42.87 -15.15
C SER A 289 -62.05 -41.40 -15.61
N GLU A 290 -62.92 -41.06 -16.55
CA GLU A 290 -62.88 -39.97 -17.54
C GLU A 290 -63.22 -38.54 -17.05
N ASN A 291 -63.14 -37.62 -18.02
CA ASN A 291 -63.60 -36.21 -18.11
C ASN A 291 -62.59 -35.16 -17.63
N GLY A 292 -62.22 -34.13 -18.39
CA GLY A 292 -62.69 -33.61 -19.67
C GLY A 292 -62.41 -32.10 -19.70
N SER A 293 -61.99 -31.59 -20.86
CA SER A 293 -62.08 -30.18 -21.30
C SER A 293 -61.07 -29.17 -20.71
N SER A 294 -60.10 -28.73 -21.53
CA SER A 294 -60.01 -27.39 -22.17
C SER A 294 -59.67 -26.26 -21.20
N ALA A 295 -58.67 -25.40 -21.37
CA ALA A 295 -58.26 -24.64 -22.55
C ALA A 295 -56.88 -23.98 -22.24
N SER A 296 -55.89 -24.05 -23.13
CA SER A 296 -55.31 -22.92 -23.92
C SER A 296 -55.38 -21.54 -23.24
N SER A 297 -54.38 -20.67 -23.23
CA SER A 297 -53.15 -20.55 -24.04
C SER A 297 -52.30 -19.39 -23.50
N ARG A 298 -50.97 -19.56 -23.61
CA ARG A 298 -49.93 -18.60 -24.06
C ARG A 298 -50.37 -17.13 -24.27
N SER A 299 -49.59 -16.15 -23.81
CA SER A 299 -48.35 -15.62 -24.44
C SER A 299 -48.03 -14.19 -23.98
N SER A 300 -46.76 -13.97 -23.62
CA SER A 300 -45.81 -12.96 -24.17
C SER A 300 -46.14 -11.47 -24.31
N GLY A 301 -45.14 -10.63 -23.92
CA GLY A 301 -44.91 -9.22 -24.32
C GLY A 301 -44.60 -8.36 -23.08
N SER A 302 -43.36 -7.96 -22.74
CA SER A 302 -42.33 -7.10 -23.38
C SER A 302 -42.76 -5.67 -23.70
N SER A 303 -42.29 -4.70 -22.90
CA SER A 303 -41.93 -3.29 -23.24
C SER A 303 -41.71 -2.51 -21.92
N THR A 304 -40.46 -2.22 -21.52
CA THR A 304 -39.72 -0.95 -21.67
C THR A 304 -40.29 0.29 -20.94
N ALA A 305 -39.36 0.91 -20.19
CA ALA A 305 -39.21 2.32 -19.83
C ALA A 305 -40.13 2.93 -18.74
N SER A 306 -39.51 3.45 -17.67
CA SER A 306 -39.38 4.89 -17.36
C SER A 306 -39.26 5.11 -15.85
N SER A 307 -38.24 5.86 -15.44
CA SER A 307 -38.13 6.46 -14.11
C SER A 307 -39.28 7.43 -13.81
N PRO A 308 -39.48 7.76 -12.52
CA PRO A 308 -39.62 9.16 -12.19
C PRO A 308 -38.73 9.58 -11.02
N SER A 309 -38.17 10.78 -11.15
CA SER A 309 -37.71 11.64 -10.07
C SER A 309 -38.91 12.21 -9.29
N ASN A 310 -38.83 12.27 -7.95
CA ASN A 310 -39.19 13.50 -7.25
C ASN A 310 -38.63 13.56 -5.82
N SER A 311 -38.28 14.78 -5.45
CA SER A 311 -37.75 15.31 -4.19
C SER A 311 -38.77 15.40 -3.05
N SER A 312 -38.28 15.35 -1.81
CA SER A 312 -38.76 16.20 -0.71
C SER A 312 -37.74 16.21 0.44
N ASN A 313 -37.26 17.41 0.77
CA ASN A 313 -36.63 17.75 2.05
C ASN A 313 -37.69 17.68 3.16
N ASP A 314 -37.27 17.40 4.39
CA ASP A 314 -37.68 18.16 5.58
C ASP A 314 -36.68 17.91 6.73
N ASP A 315 -36.38 19.02 7.39
CA ASP A 315 -35.50 19.22 8.55
C ASP A 315 -36.04 18.59 9.83
N ASP A 316 -35.14 18.31 10.79
CA ASP A 316 -35.31 18.71 12.20
C ASP A 316 -33.96 18.55 12.93
N GLY A 317 -33.39 19.68 13.33
CA GLY A 317 -32.31 19.77 14.31
C GLY A 317 -32.86 20.12 15.69
N LEU A 318 -32.07 19.90 16.74
CA LEU A 318 -32.13 20.60 18.03
C LEU A 318 -30.79 20.41 18.79
N ASP A 319 -30.09 21.54 18.99
CA ASP A 319 -29.42 22.10 20.19
C ASP A 319 -28.82 21.15 21.25
N GLY A 320 -27.65 21.38 21.86
CA GLY A 320 -26.92 22.61 22.15
C GLY A 320 -26.64 22.67 23.66
N ALA A 321 -25.37 22.75 24.09
CA ALA A 321 -24.96 23.28 25.40
C ALA A 321 -23.44 23.50 25.45
N SER A 322 -23.07 24.77 25.60
CA SER A 322 -21.78 25.26 26.12
C SER A 322 -21.66 24.99 27.62
N ASP A 323 -20.43 24.98 28.14
CA ASP A 323 -19.98 26.00 29.11
C ASP A 323 -18.48 25.83 29.45
N GLU A 324 -17.89 26.96 29.82
CA GLU A 324 -16.49 27.26 30.06
C GLU A 324 -15.99 26.74 31.43
N ASP A 325 -14.67 26.55 31.62
CA ASP A 325 -13.83 27.43 32.46
C ASP A 325 -12.36 26.92 32.54
N SER A 326 -11.42 27.86 32.39
CA SER A 326 -10.09 28.10 33.03
C SER A 326 -9.33 26.97 33.75
N SER A 327 -8.00 26.89 33.84
CA SER A 327 -6.84 27.75 33.54
C SER A 327 -5.58 26.87 33.60
N ASP A 328 -4.48 27.24 32.93
CA ASP A 328 -3.22 27.56 33.62
C ASP A 328 -2.10 27.90 32.63
N ILE A 329 -1.66 29.15 32.78
CA ILE A 329 -0.55 29.83 32.15
C ILE A 329 0.66 29.65 33.07
N ALA A 330 1.82 29.31 32.51
CA ALA A 330 3.11 29.60 33.14
C ALA A 330 4.04 30.21 32.09
N SER A 331 4.02 31.54 32.08
CA SER A 331 5.03 32.44 31.54
C SER A 331 6.24 32.48 32.48
N GLU A 332 7.45 32.42 31.93
CA GLU A 332 8.62 33.07 32.54
C GLU A 332 9.31 33.86 31.42
N ASP A 333 9.08 35.17 31.43
CA ASP A 333 9.84 36.21 30.73
C ASP A 333 10.61 37.04 31.76
N GLU A 334 11.57 37.81 31.24
CA GLU A 334 12.38 38.89 31.86
C GLU A 334 13.69 38.42 32.53
N GLU A 335 14.86 38.94 32.16
CA GLU A 335 15.21 40.38 32.06
C GLU A 335 16.23 40.67 30.94
N GLY A 336 16.07 41.85 30.32
CA GLY A 336 16.88 42.38 29.22
C GLY A 336 18.14 43.18 29.61
N PRO A 337 18.40 44.35 28.99
CA PRO A 337 19.63 44.58 28.22
C PRO A 337 20.54 45.70 28.78
N LEU A 338 21.82 45.70 28.36
CA LEU A 338 22.68 46.89 28.50
C LEU A 338 23.51 47.20 27.24
N LEU A 339 23.43 48.48 26.89
CA LEU A 339 24.03 49.20 25.78
C LEU A 339 25.52 49.54 25.98
N SER A 340 26.12 49.91 24.84
CA SER A 340 27.12 50.96 24.63
C SER A 340 28.61 50.60 24.69
N GLY A 341 29.36 51.14 23.71
CA GLY A 341 30.79 51.36 23.85
C GLY A 341 31.60 51.30 22.55
N ASP A 342 31.60 52.42 21.82
CA ASP A 342 32.57 52.85 20.80
C ASP A 342 33.99 52.25 20.89
N LYS A 343 34.62 52.01 19.71
CA LYS A 343 35.77 52.82 19.29
C LYS A 343 36.20 52.61 17.83
N SER A 344 36.60 53.75 17.29
CA SER A 344 37.03 54.06 15.93
C SER A 344 38.45 53.63 15.57
N SER A 345 38.67 53.46 14.26
CA SER A 345 39.82 53.88 13.43
C SER A 345 39.63 53.16 12.09
N GLY A 346 39.55 53.80 10.92
CA GLY A 346 40.23 54.99 10.44
C GLY A 346 41.13 54.55 9.25
N GLU A 347 40.65 54.83 8.02
CA GLU A 347 41.38 55.21 6.78
C GLU A 347 42.61 54.37 6.30
N HIS A 348 43.04 54.27 5.03
CA HIS A 348 42.74 54.91 3.74
C HIS A 348 43.35 54.06 2.59
N SER A 349 42.88 54.34 1.38
CA SER A 349 43.34 54.01 0.00
C SER A 349 44.72 53.37 -0.30
N GLY A 350 44.77 52.59 -1.40
CA GLY A 350 45.97 52.44 -2.24
C GLY A 350 45.81 51.47 -3.42
N HIS A 351 45.75 51.99 -4.66
CA HIS A 351 45.92 51.27 -5.94
C HIS A 351 47.37 50.81 -6.15
N THR A 352 47.59 49.69 -6.86
CA THR A 352 48.49 49.58 -8.04
C THR A 352 48.38 48.20 -8.75
N ASN A 353 48.52 48.24 -10.09
CA ASN A 353 48.64 47.11 -11.03
C ASN A 353 50.11 46.64 -11.20
N SER A 354 50.31 45.40 -11.67
CA SER A 354 51.36 44.88 -12.59
C SER A 354 51.31 43.34 -12.51
N ASP A 355 51.05 42.54 -13.55
CA ASP A 355 51.69 42.27 -14.86
C ASP A 355 52.37 40.88 -14.87
N LEU A 356 52.48 40.31 -16.09
CA LEU A 356 53.27 39.15 -16.57
C LEU A 356 52.50 37.81 -16.71
N SER A 357 52.06 37.40 -17.93
CA SER A 357 52.80 36.74 -19.06
C SER A 357 53.18 35.28 -18.72
N ASP A 358 53.10 34.22 -19.52
CA ASP A 358 52.89 33.97 -20.96
C ASP A 358 52.78 32.42 -21.17
N ASN A 359 52.38 32.01 -22.39
CA ASN A 359 52.67 30.74 -23.11
C ASN A 359 51.68 29.54 -23.09
N ILE A 360 50.88 29.39 -24.18
CA ILE A 360 51.12 28.55 -25.40
C ILE A 360 51.93 27.24 -25.14
N SER A 361 51.63 26.01 -25.58
CA SER A 361 50.85 25.41 -26.70
C SER A 361 50.79 23.86 -26.52
N ASP A 362 49.81 23.23 -27.17
CA ASP A 362 49.82 22.00 -28.05
C ASP A 362 50.76 20.82 -27.68
N ASP A 363 50.40 19.54 -27.81
CA ASP A 363 49.78 18.88 -28.97
C ASP A 363 49.36 17.43 -28.65
N ALA A 364 48.58 16.84 -29.56
CA ALA A 364 47.85 15.58 -29.47
C ALA A 364 48.56 14.33 -30.04
N SER A 365 47.93 13.16 -29.77
CA SER A 365 47.75 11.96 -30.63
C SER A 365 49.00 11.14 -31.04
N ASP A 366 49.06 9.83 -31.40
CA ASP A 366 48.20 8.70 -31.81
C ASP A 366 49.01 7.39 -31.52
N ASP A 367 48.47 6.25 -31.06
CA ASP A 367 47.91 5.07 -31.77
C ASP A 367 48.93 4.00 -32.29
N GLU A 368 48.48 2.72 -32.35
CA GLU A 368 49.06 1.48 -32.98
C GLU A 368 49.40 0.25 -32.09
N SER A 369 48.41 -0.66 -32.01
CA SER A 369 48.35 -2.05 -32.55
C SER A 369 49.23 -3.26 -32.09
N LEU A 370 48.52 -4.29 -31.58
CA LEU A 370 48.51 -5.75 -31.86
C LEU A 370 49.72 -6.71 -31.58
N SER A 371 49.53 -7.68 -30.67
CA SER A 371 49.33 -9.14 -30.99
C SER A 371 49.90 -10.17 -29.97
N SER A 372 48.99 -11.06 -29.52
CA SER A 372 49.17 -12.49 -29.14
C SER A 372 49.87 -12.90 -27.83
N GLY A 373 49.13 -13.67 -27.01
CA GLY A 373 49.68 -14.42 -25.87
C GLY A 373 48.58 -14.95 -24.94
N ALA A 374 47.93 -16.06 -25.31
CA ALA A 374 46.91 -16.70 -24.50
C ALA A 374 47.49 -17.36 -23.23
N THR A 375 46.99 -16.98 -22.05
CA THR A 375 46.83 -17.88 -20.89
C THR A 375 45.60 -17.44 -20.10
N GLY A 376 44.71 -18.39 -19.80
CA GLY A 376 43.39 -18.11 -19.26
C GLY A 376 43.36 -17.77 -17.77
N ARG A 377 42.47 -16.84 -17.40
CA ARG A 377 41.74 -16.84 -16.13
C ARG A 377 40.35 -16.25 -16.36
N ALA A 378 39.34 -17.10 -16.21
CA ALA A 378 37.94 -16.72 -16.24
C ALA A 378 37.59 -15.90 -14.99
N TYR A 379 37.16 -14.65 -15.18
CA TYR A 379 36.42 -13.93 -14.15
C TYR A 379 34.94 -14.26 -14.32
N LYS A 380 34.40 -15.02 -13.36
CA LYS A 380 32.96 -15.23 -13.19
C LYS A 380 32.31 -13.88 -12.92
N SER A 381 31.46 -13.45 -13.86
CA SER A 381 30.41 -12.47 -13.61
C SER A 381 29.49 -13.00 -12.51
N ALA A 382 29.53 -12.36 -11.34
CA ALA A 382 28.54 -12.56 -10.29
C ALA A 382 27.40 -11.56 -10.51
N VAL A 383 26.65 -11.74 -11.60
CA VAL A 383 25.24 -11.30 -11.64
C VAL A 383 24.47 -12.37 -10.87
N GLY A 384 24.36 -12.17 -9.56
CA GLY A 384 23.70 -13.09 -8.67
C GLY A 384 23.56 -12.52 -7.27
N ALA A 385 22.32 -12.38 -6.83
CA ALA A 385 21.90 -12.07 -5.47
C ALA A 385 21.99 -10.59 -5.01
N VAL A 386 21.02 -9.78 -5.45
CA VAL A 386 20.35 -8.83 -4.55
C VAL A 386 18.83 -8.98 -4.76
N LEU A 387 18.27 -10.00 -4.14
CA LEU A 387 16.82 -10.19 -3.97
C LEU A 387 16.59 -10.45 -2.48
N ALA A 388 16.86 -9.42 -1.67
CA ALA A 388 16.51 -9.36 -0.27
C ALA A 388 16.39 -7.89 0.15
N ALA A 389 15.30 -7.60 0.87
CA ALA A 389 14.96 -6.32 1.50
C ALA A 389 14.49 -5.18 0.58
N VAL A 390 13.17 -5.09 0.36
CA VAL A 390 12.29 -4.09 1.01
C VAL A 390 10.88 -4.70 1.06
N GLY A 391 10.59 -5.41 2.14
CA GLY A 391 9.23 -5.78 2.53
C GLY A 391 8.64 -4.67 3.39
N VAL A 392 8.38 -3.50 2.80
CA VAL A 392 7.50 -2.49 3.41
C VAL A 392 6.26 -2.45 2.53
N SER A 393 5.33 -3.34 2.82
CA SER A 393 3.97 -3.31 2.29
C SER A 393 3.03 -3.75 3.40
N CYS A 394 2.98 -2.89 4.42
CA CYS A 394 1.86 -2.80 5.32
C CYS A 394 1.61 -1.31 5.48
N LEU A 395 0.35 -0.88 5.25
CA LEU A 395 -0.13 0.51 5.27
C LEU A 395 0.05 1.31 3.96
N ILE A 396 -0.54 0.82 2.87
CA ILE A 396 -1.19 1.73 1.93
C ILE A 396 -2.67 1.32 1.93
N PRO A 397 -3.55 2.03 2.66
CA PRO A 397 -4.97 1.87 2.42
C PRO A 397 -5.25 2.31 0.98
N VAL A 398 -5.87 1.41 0.22
CA VAL A 398 -6.50 1.76 -1.05
C VAL A 398 -7.68 2.65 -0.70
N PHE A 399 -7.53 3.95 -0.97
CA PHE A 399 -8.63 4.89 -1.08
C PHE A 399 -8.58 5.50 -2.48
#